data_AF-D8SC47-F1
#
_entry.id   AF-D8SC47-F1
#
_cell.length_a   1.000
_cell.length_b   1.000
_cell.length_c   1.000
_cell.angle_alpha   90.00
_cell.angle_beta   90.00
_cell.angle_gamma   90.00
#
_symmetry.space_group_name_H-M   'P 1'
#
loop_
_entity.id
_entity.type
_entity.pdbx_description
1 polymer ?
#
loop_
_entity_poly.entity_id
_entity_poly.type
_entity_poly.pdbx_seq_one_letter_code
_entity_poly.pdbx_strand_id
1 'polypeptide(L)'
;MPSSSLVLPILFQLSAFCPLETDFNASFSRAVERGHPHHRKPDPSPPAPPEHGSYDQTAFSECLAAPTSPLYNGGVLKNPAFDADLLGWSPFGGCTLKIQVQGRNKFLVATNRNAGFHGPSQALANLTQGSKYTLSAWLQVNGGSDDTAPLVKATIKANGQYISAGSVAARNKCWTFLKGGFIPEFNASSATLYFESSDPKVDIWLDSVSLQPFSDEEWSKHQDISIKKSRTRSVTLSVTDCKGHGIHNADIQVEQITGDFPFGSAIASTILDNPTYQKWFVTRFNTAVFENEMKWYSTERQQGKVSYETADKMLDFCKANNILVRGHNVLWNDPQYQPGWVKDLSASELRTATMSRIESVMSHYAGKLPQWDVLNEMLHFNFFESKLGSNAAVEIYKFAQEIDPETTLFLNDFNVIEMKAAGIKKLGIGLEGHFSGKPNLVYMRAVLDKLATLELPIWLTEVDIMNSVDSENQAIYLQQVLREAFSHPAVKGIVLWTALHPYGCYRMCLTDQNFKNLPAGNIVDVFLKNIRTVGLSGTTDHEGSFSFQGFHGEYEISVTHNRTSVIKRLAIGPDTDSQTIHVLVS
;
A
#
# COMPACT_ATOMS: atom_id res chain seq x y z
N MET A 1 4.04 -23.97 13.00
CA MET A 1 2.96 -23.17 12.39
C MET A 1 1.89 -22.96 13.44
N PRO A 2 1.84 -21.83 14.15
CA PRO A 2 0.68 -21.50 14.97
C PRO A 2 -0.45 -21.00 14.06
N SER A 3 -1.65 -21.42 14.39
CA SER A 3 -2.92 -21.22 13.68
C SER A 3 -3.35 -19.76 13.58
N SER A 4 -3.55 -19.27 12.36
CA SER A 4 -4.02 -17.94 11.96
C SER A 4 -5.50 -17.63 12.31
N SER A 5 -6.07 -18.30 13.32
CA SER A 5 -7.51 -18.32 13.57
C SER A 5 -8.03 -17.21 14.51
N LEU A 6 -7.18 -16.30 15.02
CA LEU A 6 -7.57 -15.35 16.08
C LEU A 6 -7.51 -13.86 15.68
N VAL A 7 -7.19 -13.55 14.42
CA VAL A 7 -7.03 -12.16 13.95
C VAL A 7 -8.34 -11.60 13.37
N LEU A 8 -9.25 -12.47 12.91
CA LEU A 8 -10.53 -12.05 12.33
C LEU A 8 -11.53 -11.37 13.31
N PRO A 9 -11.57 -11.66 14.64
CA PRO A 9 -12.48 -10.99 15.55
C PRO A 9 -12.06 -9.54 15.90
N ILE A 10 -10.77 -9.19 15.74
CA ILE A 10 -10.25 -7.84 16.03
C ILE A 10 -10.88 -6.80 15.10
N LEU A 11 -11.30 -7.22 13.91
CA LEU A 11 -11.91 -6.38 12.88
C LEU A 11 -13.41 -6.07 13.12
N PHE A 12 -14.09 -6.79 14.03
CA PHE A 12 -15.51 -6.57 14.34
C PHE A 12 -15.76 -5.60 15.51
N GLN A 13 -14.79 -5.39 16.42
CA GLN A 13 -14.96 -4.44 17.52
C GLN A 13 -14.72 -2.98 17.11
N LEU A 14 -14.10 -2.74 15.95
CA LEU A 14 -13.89 -1.39 15.40
C LEU A 14 -15.17 -0.75 14.84
N SER A 15 -16.22 -1.54 14.56
CA SER A 15 -17.54 -1.01 14.13
C SER A 15 -18.58 -0.94 15.26
N ALA A 16 -18.26 -1.43 16.46
CA ALA A 16 -19.24 -1.65 17.53
C ALA A 16 -19.02 -0.73 18.75
N PHE A 17 -18.68 0.55 18.54
CA PHE A 17 -18.80 1.58 19.58
C PHE A 17 -19.19 2.94 18.97
N CYS A 18 -20.48 3.07 18.67
CA CYS A 18 -21.17 4.35 18.77
C CYS A 18 -22.55 4.10 19.38
N PRO A 19 -22.73 4.26 20.71
CA PRO A 19 -24.04 4.51 21.26
C PRO A 19 -24.31 6.03 21.20
N LEU A 20 -25.30 6.40 20.37
CA LEU A 20 -26.19 7.53 20.58
C LEU A 20 -25.55 8.94 20.64
N GLU A 21 -25.48 9.63 19.50
CA GLU A 21 -25.85 11.06 19.48
C GLU A 21 -27.39 11.14 19.39
N THR A 22 -28.04 11.01 20.55
CA THR A 22 -29.38 11.56 20.76
C THR A 22 -29.25 12.72 21.73
N ASP A 23 -29.92 13.81 21.41
CA ASP A 23 -30.08 15.07 22.16
C ASP A 23 -29.01 16.15 21.96
N PHE A 24 -29.03 16.77 20.77
CA PHE A 24 -28.93 18.23 20.66
C PHE A 24 -29.60 18.73 19.36
N ASN A 25 -30.93 18.65 19.30
CA ASN A 25 -31.73 19.51 18.42
C ASN A 25 -33.20 19.57 18.86
N ALA A 26 -33.45 20.23 19.98
CA ALA A 26 -34.79 20.62 20.41
C ALA A 26 -34.82 22.12 20.74
N SER A 27 -34.39 22.96 19.80
CA SER A 27 -34.72 24.39 19.79
C SER A 27 -34.26 25.01 18.49
N PHE A 28 -35.12 24.96 17.46
CA PHE A 28 -35.38 26.04 16.49
C PHE A 28 -36.21 25.45 15.34
N SER A 29 -37.52 25.36 15.55
CA SER A 29 -38.50 25.28 14.47
C SER A 29 -39.61 26.27 14.77
N ARG A 30 -39.40 27.50 14.29
CA ARG A 30 -40.43 28.47 13.91
C ARG A 30 -39.72 29.68 13.29
N ALA A 31 -39.49 29.63 11.98
CA ALA A 31 -39.73 30.74 11.07
C ALA A 31 -39.26 30.36 9.65
N VAL A 32 -40.05 30.81 8.69
CA VAL A 32 -39.76 30.93 7.25
C VAL A 32 -40.03 29.67 6.41
N GLU A 33 -41.32 29.47 6.17
CA GLU A 33 -41.81 29.17 4.82
C GLU A 33 -41.24 30.20 3.83
N ARG A 34 -40.52 29.72 2.80
CA ARG A 34 -40.53 30.22 1.40
C ARG A 34 -39.55 29.39 0.58
N GLY A 35 -40.07 28.71 -0.44
CA GLY A 35 -39.39 27.63 -1.13
C GLY A 35 -38.30 28.04 -2.11
N HIS A 36 -37.39 27.10 -2.35
CA HIS A 36 -36.59 26.91 -3.57
C HIS A 36 -36.36 25.40 -3.76
N PRO A 37 -36.33 24.88 -5.01
CA PRO A 37 -36.32 23.44 -5.27
C PRO A 37 -34.92 22.83 -5.04
N HIS A 38 -34.86 21.77 -4.24
CA HIS A 38 -33.67 20.92 -4.11
C HIS A 38 -33.50 20.04 -5.35
N HIS A 39 -32.44 20.28 -6.12
CA HIS A 39 -31.89 19.28 -7.03
C HIS A 39 -31.25 18.15 -6.20
N ARG A 40 -31.81 16.93 -6.31
CA ARG A 40 -31.12 15.71 -5.90
C ARG A 40 -29.85 15.55 -6.75
N LYS A 41 -28.69 15.43 -6.11
CA LYS A 41 -27.51 14.85 -6.78
C LYS A 41 -27.85 13.39 -7.13
N PRO A 42 -27.58 12.93 -8.36
CA PRO A 42 -27.75 11.52 -8.71
C PRO A 42 -26.71 10.67 -7.99
N ASP A 43 -27.06 9.42 -7.70
CA ASP A 43 -26.12 8.39 -7.22
C ASP A 43 -24.88 8.34 -8.12
N PRO A 44 -23.68 8.10 -7.56
CA PRO A 44 -22.48 7.92 -8.37
C PRO A 44 -22.65 6.71 -9.28
N SER A 45 -22.60 6.97 -10.59
CA SER A 45 -22.53 5.93 -11.62
C SER A 45 -21.33 5.02 -11.35
N PRO A 46 -21.43 3.70 -11.59
CA PRO A 46 -20.26 2.84 -11.57
C PRO A 46 -19.21 3.37 -12.57
N PRO A 47 -17.91 3.28 -12.25
CA PRO A 47 -16.85 3.76 -13.14
C PRO A 47 -16.97 3.09 -14.52
N ALA A 48 -16.72 3.86 -15.57
CA ALA A 48 -16.71 3.34 -16.93
C ALA A 48 -15.68 2.21 -17.07
N PRO A 49 -15.97 1.15 -17.86
CA PRO A 49 -15.03 0.07 -18.07
C PRO A 49 -13.70 0.60 -18.65
N PRO A 50 -12.55 0.02 -18.28
CA PRO A 50 -11.26 0.44 -18.80
C PRO A 50 -11.20 0.32 -20.33
N GLU A 51 -10.40 1.16 -20.99
CA GLU A 51 -10.06 0.96 -22.41
C GLU A 51 -9.46 -0.44 -22.60
N HIS A 52 -9.76 -1.10 -23.73
CA HIS A 52 -9.34 -2.47 -24.00
C HIS A 52 -7.81 -2.63 -23.82
N GLY A 53 -7.38 -3.49 -22.90
CA GLY A 53 -5.97 -3.73 -22.56
C GLY A 53 -5.40 -2.87 -21.42
N SER A 54 -6.20 -2.00 -20.79
CA SER A 54 -5.76 -1.25 -19.59
C SER A 54 -6.12 -1.98 -18.29
N TYR A 55 -5.29 -1.81 -17.26
CA TYR A 55 -5.49 -2.44 -15.96
C TYR A 55 -6.67 -1.81 -15.19
N ASP A 56 -7.58 -2.64 -14.72
CA ASP A 56 -8.73 -2.31 -13.88
C ASP A 56 -8.35 -2.35 -12.39
N GLN A 57 -8.38 -1.17 -11.74
CA GLN A 57 -8.06 -0.99 -10.33
C GLN A 57 -9.23 -1.32 -9.39
N THR A 58 -10.42 -1.68 -9.91
CA THR A 58 -11.61 -1.95 -9.11
C THR A 58 -11.34 -3.03 -8.06
N ALA A 59 -11.69 -2.74 -6.81
CA ALA A 59 -11.59 -3.65 -5.67
C ALA A 59 -12.66 -3.30 -4.62
N PHE A 60 -12.96 -4.26 -3.75
CA PHE A 60 -13.96 -4.10 -2.68
C PHE A 60 -13.46 -4.73 -1.38
N SER A 61 -13.44 -3.96 -0.29
CA SER A 61 -13.28 -4.50 1.07
C SER A 61 -14.59 -4.84 1.75
N GLU A 62 -15.71 -4.39 1.19
CA GLU A 62 -17.04 -4.62 1.75
C GLU A 62 -17.64 -5.91 1.20
N CYS A 63 -18.39 -6.59 2.05
CA CYS A 63 -19.20 -7.72 1.63
C CYS A 63 -20.51 -7.20 1.05
N LEU A 64 -20.84 -7.56 -0.18
CA LEU A 64 -22.02 -7.04 -0.88
C LEU A 64 -23.20 -8.01 -0.84
N ALA A 65 -24.42 -7.48 -0.97
CA ALA A 65 -25.61 -8.30 -1.08
C ALA A 65 -25.67 -9.08 -2.41
N ALA A 66 -25.08 -8.53 -3.47
CA ALA A 66 -24.97 -9.15 -4.79
C ALA A 66 -23.62 -8.81 -5.43
N PRO A 67 -23.04 -9.70 -6.24
CA PRO A 67 -21.78 -9.46 -6.93
C PRO A 67 -21.96 -8.42 -8.05
N THR A 68 -20.88 -7.71 -8.37
CA THR A 68 -20.80 -6.89 -9.58
C THR A 68 -20.42 -7.76 -10.78
N SER A 69 -20.60 -7.24 -11.99
CA SER A 69 -20.17 -7.92 -13.22
C SER A 69 -18.67 -8.30 -13.18
N PRO A 70 -18.28 -9.40 -13.85
CA PRO A 70 -16.89 -9.82 -13.92
C PRO A 70 -16.01 -8.73 -14.54
N LEU A 71 -14.87 -8.45 -13.93
CA LEU A 71 -13.87 -7.57 -14.53
C LEU A 71 -13.44 -8.12 -15.90
N TYR A 72 -13.07 -7.24 -16.83
CA TYR A 72 -12.61 -7.61 -18.18
C TYR A 72 -13.56 -8.57 -18.93
N ASN A 73 -14.86 -8.58 -18.60
CA ASN A 73 -15.83 -9.56 -19.11
C ASN A 73 -15.38 -11.03 -18.93
N GLY A 74 -14.62 -11.31 -17.86
CA GLY A 74 -14.08 -12.64 -17.55
C GLY A 74 -12.68 -12.93 -18.09
N GLY A 75 -12.13 -12.07 -18.94
CA GLY A 75 -10.83 -12.25 -19.57
C GLY A 75 -10.77 -13.53 -20.41
N VAL A 76 -9.84 -14.43 -20.09
CA VAL A 76 -9.67 -15.71 -20.82
C VAL A 76 -10.60 -16.82 -20.35
N LEU A 77 -11.43 -16.59 -19.32
CA LEU A 77 -12.36 -17.58 -18.80
C LEU A 77 -13.64 -17.63 -19.63
N LYS A 78 -14.21 -18.82 -19.75
CA LYS A 78 -15.53 -19.06 -20.33
C LYS A 78 -16.60 -18.93 -19.26
N ASN A 79 -17.74 -18.38 -19.66
CA ASN A 79 -18.95 -18.29 -18.85
C ASN A 79 -18.70 -17.72 -17.44
N PRO A 80 -18.12 -16.51 -17.33
CA PRO A 80 -17.65 -15.95 -16.07
C PRO A 80 -18.77 -15.54 -15.09
N ALA A 81 -19.98 -15.30 -15.60
CA ALA A 81 -21.19 -14.94 -14.84
C ALA A 81 -22.25 -16.06 -14.84
N PHE A 82 -21.89 -17.26 -15.29
CA PHE A 82 -22.73 -18.47 -15.22
C PHE A 82 -24.09 -18.40 -15.94
N ASP A 83 -24.26 -17.48 -16.89
CA ASP A 83 -25.47 -17.38 -17.73
C ASP A 83 -25.71 -18.66 -18.55
N ALA A 84 -24.64 -19.29 -19.03
CA ALA A 84 -24.66 -20.54 -19.82
C ALA A 84 -24.45 -21.80 -18.96
N ASP A 85 -25.08 -21.83 -17.78
CA ASP A 85 -25.01 -22.91 -16.80
C ASP A 85 -23.56 -23.28 -16.40
N LEU A 86 -23.16 -24.54 -16.49
CA LEU A 86 -21.82 -25.02 -16.16
C LEU A 86 -20.85 -25.02 -17.34
N LEU A 87 -21.16 -24.34 -18.45
CA LEU A 87 -20.31 -24.35 -19.65
C LEU A 87 -18.86 -23.95 -19.30
N GLY A 88 -17.91 -24.86 -19.51
CA GLY A 88 -16.49 -24.66 -19.23
C GLY A 88 -16.06 -24.91 -17.78
N TRP A 89 -16.99 -25.18 -16.86
CA TRP A 89 -16.70 -25.40 -15.44
C TRP A 89 -16.89 -26.87 -15.05
N SER A 90 -15.94 -27.41 -14.28
CA SER A 90 -15.95 -28.80 -13.81
C SER A 90 -15.52 -28.92 -12.36
N PRO A 91 -15.94 -29.97 -11.64
CA PRO A 91 -15.42 -30.26 -10.31
C PRO A 91 -13.90 -30.49 -10.36
N PHE A 92 -13.17 -29.91 -9.40
CA PHE A 92 -11.83 -30.32 -9.05
C PHE A 92 -11.92 -31.25 -7.83
N GLY A 93 -11.43 -32.47 -7.97
CA GLY A 93 -11.57 -33.50 -6.94
C GLY A 93 -13.03 -33.92 -6.71
N GLY A 94 -13.34 -34.35 -5.48
CA GLY A 94 -14.66 -34.86 -5.08
C GLY A 94 -15.60 -33.75 -4.60
N CYS A 95 -16.36 -33.15 -5.51
CA CYS A 95 -17.49 -32.26 -5.19
C CYS A 95 -18.57 -32.29 -6.29
N THR A 96 -19.73 -31.71 -6.00
CA THR A 96 -20.83 -31.57 -6.96
C THR A 96 -21.03 -30.09 -7.30
N LEU A 97 -20.98 -29.75 -8.58
CA LEU A 97 -21.27 -28.40 -9.06
C LEU A 97 -22.73 -28.30 -9.50
N LYS A 98 -23.40 -27.22 -9.11
CA LYS A 98 -24.73 -26.86 -9.59
C LYS A 98 -24.82 -25.35 -9.74
N ILE A 99 -25.73 -24.91 -10.60
CA ILE A 99 -26.09 -23.50 -10.67
C ILE A 99 -27.24 -23.22 -9.71
N GLN A 100 -27.16 -22.10 -9.01
CA GLN A 100 -28.24 -21.56 -8.19
C GLN A 100 -28.64 -20.18 -8.70
N VAL A 101 -29.90 -19.84 -8.46
CA VAL A 101 -30.46 -18.54 -8.79
C VAL A 101 -31.02 -17.92 -7.51
N GLN A 102 -30.58 -16.72 -7.18
CA GLN A 102 -31.09 -15.94 -6.06
C GLN A 102 -31.46 -14.54 -6.55
N GLY A 103 -32.76 -14.26 -6.60
CA GLY A 103 -33.26 -13.04 -7.23
C GLY A 103 -32.90 -12.99 -8.72
N ARG A 104 -32.13 -11.96 -9.13
CA ARG A 104 -31.60 -11.84 -10.50
C ARG A 104 -30.19 -12.44 -10.67
N ASN A 105 -29.57 -12.90 -9.59
CA ASN A 105 -28.20 -13.41 -9.63
C ASN A 105 -28.18 -14.91 -9.93
N LYS A 106 -27.31 -15.33 -10.86
CA LYS A 106 -27.11 -16.74 -11.24
C LYS A 106 -25.64 -17.09 -11.00
N PHE A 107 -25.38 -18.06 -10.12
CA PHE A 107 -24.03 -18.35 -9.64
C PHE A 107 -23.78 -19.84 -9.49
N LEU A 108 -22.51 -20.21 -9.45
CA LEU A 108 -22.08 -21.59 -9.29
C LEU A 108 -21.93 -21.94 -7.81
N VAL A 109 -22.37 -23.14 -7.43
CA VAL A 109 -22.17 -23.69 -6.09
C VAL A 109 -21.48 -25.04 -6.16
N ALA A 110 -20.37 -25.17 -5.45
CA ALA A 110 -19.69 -26.43 -5.18
C ALA A 110 -20.10 -26.97 -3.81
N THR A 111 -20.78 -28.12 -3.80
CA THR A 111 -21.29 -28.81 -2.61
C THR A 111 -20.67 -30.20 -2.44
N ASN A 112 -21.01 -30.90 -1.35
CA ASN A 112 -20.53 -32.27 -1.06
C ASN A 112 -18.99 -32.38 -1.11
N ARG A 113 -18.31 -31.32 -0.63
CA ARG A 113 -16.86 -31.28 -0.53
C ARG A 113 -16.43 -32.15 0.67
N ASN A 114 -15.38 -32.95 0.48
CA ASN A 114 -14.81 -33.80 1.54
C ASN A 114 -13.29 -33.60 1.72
N ALA A 115 -12.70 -32.62 1.01
CA ALA A 115 -11.33 -32.17 1.19
C ALA A 115 -11.21 -30.67 0.86
N GLY A 116 -10.25 -29.97 1.47
CA GLY A 116 -10.11 -28.51 1.32
C GLY A 116 -9.85 -28.08 -0.13
N PHE A 117 -9.11 -28.88 -0.89
CA PHE A 117 -8.79 -28.60 -2.30
C PHE A 117 -9.94 -28.91 -3.28
N HIS A 118 -11.04 -29.52 -2.82
CA HIS A 118 -12.19 -29.77 -3.69
C HIS A 118 -12.95 -28.47 -3.96
N GLY A 119 -13.42 -28.27 -5.18
CA GLY A 119 -14.19 -27.07 -5.53
C GLY A 119 -14.36 -26.89 -7.03
N PRO A 120 -14.86 -25.73 -7.47
CA PRO A 120 -15.07 -25.46 -8.89
C PRO A 120 -13.75 -25.19 -9.60
N SER A 121 -13.68 -25.61 -10.86
CA SER A 121 -12.50 -25.41 -11.70
C SER A 121 -12.84 -25.16 -13.15
N GLN A 122 -11.87 -24.60 -13.87
CA GLN A 122 -11.93 -24.40 -15.31
C GLN A 122 -10.56 -24.69 -15.92
N ALA A 123 -10.55 -25.44 -17.01
CA ALA A 123 -9.35 -25.72 -17.78
C ALA A 123 -8.89 -24.46 -18.55
N LEU A 124 -7.59 -24.21 -18.53
CA LEU A 124 -6.93 -23.10 -19.22
C LEU A 124 -6.07 -23.68 -20.34
N ALA A 125 -6.20 -23.13 -21.54
CA ALA A 125 -5.51 -23.65 -22.72
C ALA A 125 -4.03 -23.29 -22.76
N ASN A 126 -3.61 -22.11 -22.30
CA ASN A 126 -2.20 -21.70 -22.31
C ASN A 126 -1.87 -20.82 -21.11
N LEU A 127 -0.73 -21.08 -20.49
CA LEU A 127 -0.03 -20.15 -19.61
C LEU A 127 1.30 -19.77 -20.27
N THR A 128 1.52 -18.47 -20.40
CA THR A 128 2.75 -17.91 -20.94
C THR A 128 3.66 -17.48 -19.80
N GLN A 129 4.89 -17.99 -19.81
CA GLN A 129 5.93 -17.61 -18.85
C GLN A 129 6.13 -16.10 -18.82
N GLY A 130 6.24 -15.53 -17.63
CA GLY A 130 6.50 -14.10 -17.42
C GLY A 130 5.28 -13.20 -17.62
N SER A 131 4.21 -13.66 -18.28
CA SER A 131 2.98 -12.87 -18.43
C SER A 131 2.30 -12.64 -17.08
N LYS A 132 1.66 -11.47 -16.93
CA LYS A 132 1.01 -11.04 -15.69
C LYS A 132 -0.47 -11.40 -15.74
N TYR A 133 -0.88 -12.41 -14.97
CA TYR A 133 -2.28 -12.85 -14.93
C TYR A 133 -2.97 -12.24 -13.72
N THR A 134 -3.91 -11.33 -13.96
CA THR A 134 -4.76 -10.73 -12.94
C THR A 134 -6.01 -11.57 -12.73
N LEU A 135 -6.38 -11.81 -11.47
CA LEU A 135 -7.54 -12.60 -11.10
C LEU A 135 -8.51 -11.76 -10.27
N SER A 136 -9.80 -11.89 -10.55
CA SER A 136 -10.85 -11.50 -9.61
C SER A 136 -11.98 -12.51 -9.58
N ALA A 137 -12.70 -12.58 -8.45
CA ALA A 137 -13.88 -13.42 -8.30
C ALA A 137 -14.76 -12.88 -7.16
N TRP A 138 -16.06 -13.13 -7.23
CA TRP A 138 -16.94 -12.97 -6.08
C TRP A 138 -17.19 -14.32 -5.43
N LEU A 139 -17.01 -14.37 -4.11
CA LEU A 139 -17.03 -15.60 -3.33
C LEU A 139 -17.97 -15.46 -2.13
N GLN A 140 -18.77 -16.50 -1.90
CA GLN A 140 -19.55 -16.66 -0.68
C GLN A 140 -19.39 -18.11 -0.21
N VAL A 141 -19.59 -18.36 1.08
CA VAL A 141 -19.57 -19.72 1.63
C VAL A 141 -20.87 -20.00 2.37
N ASN A 142 -21.31 -21.25 2.38
CA ASN A 142 -22.50 -21.69 3.10
C ASN A 142 -22.22 -23.01 3.84
N GLY A 143 -22.77 -23.15 5.06
CA GLY A 143 -22.38 -24.21 6.00
C GLY A 143 -21.11 -23.86 6.79
N GLY A 144 -20.98 -24.39 8.02
CA GLY A 144 -19.93 -24.03 8.99
C GLY A 144 -20.48 -23.39 10.27
N SER A 145 -19.63 -23.03 11.24
CA SER A 145 -20.02 -22.17 12.36
C SER A 145 -20.19 -20.72 11.88
N ASP A 146 -21.27 -20.06 12.28
CA ASP A 146 -21.60 -18.68 11.86
C ASP A 146 -20.48 -17.65 12.15
N ASP A 147 -19.58 -17.96 13.10
CA ASP A 147 -18.50 -17.07 13.56
C ASP A 147 -17.15 -17.22 12.82
N THR A 148 -17.02 -18.14 11.86
CA THR A 148 -15.75 -18.38 11.15
C THR A 148 -15.89 -18.06 9.66
N ALA A 149 -15.12 -17.10 9.14
CA ALA A 149 -15.00 -16.84 7.71
C ALA A 149 -13.79 -17.61 7.16
N PRO A 150 -13.98 -18.80 6.55
CA PRO A 150 -12.88 -19.60 6.02
C PRO A 150 -12.19 -18.88 4.86
N LEU A 151 -10.90 -19.17 4.70
CA LEU A 151 -10.12 -18.65 3.59
C LEU A 151 -10.48 -19.45 2.33
N VAL A 152 -11.04 -18.78 1.33
CA VAL A 152 -11.22 -19.34 -0.01
C VAL A 152 -10.08 -18.82 -0.89
N LYS A 153 -9.40 -19.74 -1.56
CA LYS A 153 -8.20 -19.48 -2.34
C LYS A 153 -8.41 -19.92 -3.79
N ALA A 154 -7.91 -19.13 -4.72
CA ALA A 154 -7.77 -19.49 -6.10
C ALA A 154 -6.35 -20.02 -6.36
N THR A 155 -6.27 -21.19 -7.00
CA THR A 155 -5.00 -21.86 -7.28
C THR A 155 -4.95 -22.32 -8.73
N ILE A 156 -3.77 -22.17 -9.34
CA ILE A 156 -3.48 -22.64 -10.70
C ILE A 156 -2.65 -23.92 -10.59
N LYS A 157 -3.16 -25.01 -11.15
CA LYS A 157 -2.40 -26.25 -11.34
C LYS A 157 -1.88 -26.31 -12.77
N ALA A 158 -0.57 -26.41 -12.94
CA ALA A 158 0.08 -26.54 -14.26
C ALA A 158 1.40 -27.31 -14.12
N ASN A 159 1.68 -28.25 -15.02
CA ASN A 159 2.91 -29.07 -15.03
C ASN A 159 3.27 -29.70 -13.65
N GLY A 160 2.26 -30.11 -12.87
CA GLY A 160 2.45 -30.66 -11.52
C GLY A 160 2.75 -29.63 -10.43
N GLN A 161 2.86 -28.35 -10.77
CA GLN A 161 3.05 -27.24 -9.85
C GLN A 161 1.73 -26.55 -9.50
N TYR A 162 1.70 -25.91 -8.33
CA TYR A 162 0.54 -25.20 -7.80
C TYR A 162 0.92 -23.75 -7.50
N ILE A 163 0.28 -22.81 -8.17
CA ILE A 163 0.55 -21.38 -8.05
C ILE A 163 -0.64 -20.73 -7.36
N SER A 164 -0.41 -20.08 -6.22
CA SER A 164 -1.44 -19.27 -5.55
C SER A 164 -1.77 -18.06 -6.41
N ALA A 165 -3.05 -17.87 -6.74
CA ALA A 165 -3.53 -16.73 -7.52
C ALA A 165 -4.27 -15.68 -6.66
N GLY A 166 -4.49 -15.97 -5.37
CA GLY A 166 -5.10 -15.04 -4.42
C GLY A 166 -6.04 -15.77 -3.47
N SER A 167 -6.44 -15.08 -2.40
CA SER A 167 -7.31 -15.64 -1.37
C SER A 167 -8.11 -14.56 -0.68
N VAL A 168 -9.27 -14.92 -0.13
CA VAL A 168 -10.12 -14.01 0.63
C VAL A 168 -10.84 -14.75 1.75
N ALA A 169 -11.07 -14.09 2.89
CA ALA A 169 -11.95 -14.62 3.93
C ALA A 169 -13.41 -14.49 3.47
N ALA A 170 -13.97 -15.59 2.96
CA ALA A 170 -15.33 -15.60 2.44
C ALA A 170 -16.35 -15.74 3.58
N ARG A 171 -17.47 -15.03 3.46
CA ARG A 171 -18.51 -14.96 4.49
C ARG A 171 -19.78 -15.67 4.04
N ASN A 172 -20.61 -16.02 5.02
CA ASN A 172 -21.99 -16.46 4.77
C ASN A 172 -22.89 -15.23 4.57
N LYS A 173 -23.94 -15.36 3.73
CA LYS A 173 -25.01 -14.38 3.49
C LYS A 173 -24.60 -13.10 2.75
N CYS A 174 -23.34 -12.97 2.34
CA CYS A 174 -22.88 -11.85 1.53
C CYS A 174 -21.71 -12.28 0.63
N TRP A 175 -21.50 -11.56 -0.46
CA TRP A 175 -20.46 -11.81 -1.45
C TRP A 175 -19.20 -11.02 -1.10
N THR A 176 -18.08 -11.73 -0.96
CA THR A 176 -16.76 -11.14 -0.73
C THR A 176 -15.94 -11.15 -2.02
N PHE A 177 -15.33 -10.01 -2.35
CA PHE A 177 -14.51 -9.88 -3.55
C PHE A 177 -13.10 -10.42 -3.32
N LEU A 178 -12.63 -11.34 -4.15
CA LEU A 178 -11.22 -11.72 -4.24
C LEU A 178 -10.58 -10.94 -5.38
N LYS A 179 -9.43 -10.32 -5.11
CA LYS A 179 -8.51 -9.79 -6.13
C LYS A 179 -7.14 -10.41 -5.91
N GLY A 180 -6.48 -10.81 -7.00
CA GLY A 180 -5.18 -11.42 -6.93
C GLY A 180 -4.51 -11.50 -8.30
N GLY A 181 -3.50 -12.35 -8.39
CA GLY A 181 -2.82 -12.62 -9.64
C GLY A 181 -1.52 -13.39 -9.44
N PHE A 182 -0.94 -13.78 -10.57
CA PHE A 182 0.29 -14.57 -10.61
C PHE A 182 1.10 -14.32 -11.88
N ILE A 183 2.37 -14.72 -11.83
CA ILE A 183 3.30 -14.70 -12.95
C ILE A 183 3.85 -16.11 -13.10
N PRO A 184 3.51 -16.86 -14.17
CA PRO A 184 4.07 -18.18 -14.40
C PRO A 184 5.58 -18.13 -14.62
N GLU A 185 6.31 -19.06 -14.01
CA GLU A 185 7.76 -19.23 -14.22
C GLU A 185 8.09 -20.16 -15.38
N PHE A 186 7.07 -20.70 -16.04
CA PHE A 186 7.18 -21.67 -17.12
C PHE A 186 5.99 -21.52 -18.08
N ASN A 187 6.18 -21.99 -19.31
CA ASN A 187 5.08 -22.16 -20.25
C ASN A 187 4.31 -23.44 -19.95
N ALA A 188 2.99 -23.41 -20.10
CA ALA A 188 2.16 -24.60 -20.02
C ALA A 188 1.07 -24.57 -21.10
N SER A 189 0.98 -25.64 -21.90
CA SER A 189 -0.08 -25.85 -22.89
C SER A 189 -1.38 -26.38 -22.28
N SER A 190 -1.40 -26.57 -20.97
CA SER A 190 -2.61 -26.84 -20.21
C SER A 190 -2.40 -26.44 -18.76
N ALA A 191 -3.41 -25.83 -18.17
CA ALA A 191 -3.47 -25.54 -16.75
C ALA A 191 -4.92 -25.66 -16.26
N THR A 192 -5.11 -25.58 -14.94
CA THR A 192 -6.44 -25.59 -14.32
C THR A 192 -6.48 -24.54 -13.25
N LEU A 193 -7.38 -23.57 -13.39
CA LEU A 193 -7.79 -22.71 -12.29
C LEU A 193 -8.81 -23.47 -11.46
N TYR A 194 -8.62 -23.54 -10.14
CA TYR A 194 -9.62 -24.07 -9.22
C TYR A 194 -9.68 -23.24 -7.94
N PHE A 195 -10.84 -23.30 -7.27
CA PHE A 195 -11.08 -22.64 -5.99
C PHE A 195 -11.14 -23.68 -4.88
N GLU A 196 -10.41 -23.42 -3.79
CA GLU A 196 -10.28 -24.28 -2.61
C GLU A 196 -10.62 -23.50 -1.35
N SER A 197 -10.99 -24.18 -0.27
CA SER A 197 -11.29 -23.55 1.02
C SER A 197 -10.53 -24.23 2.14
N SER A 198 -10.09 -23.43 3.12
CA SER A 198 -9.48 -23.92 4.35
C SER A 198 -10.42 -24.79 5.17
N ASP A 199 -11.73 -24.61 5.03
CA ASP A 199 -12.74 -25.50 5.60
C ASP A 199 -13.24 -26.50 4.53
N PRO A 200 -13.02 -27.81 4.71
CA PRO A 200 -13.43 -28.83 3.74
C PRO A 200 -14.95 -29.07 3.71
N LYS A 201 -15.72 -28.57 4.69
CA LYS A 201 -17.16 -28.86 4.87
C LYS A 201 -18.06 -27.76 4.33
N VAL A 202 -17.56 -26.55 4.13
CA VAL A 202 -18.37 -25.44 3.60
C VAL A 202 -18.61 -25.61 2.10
N ASP A 203 -19.78 -25.20 1.63
CA ASP A 203 -20.02 -25.01 0.21
C ASP A 203 -19.25 -23.76 -0.28
N ILE A 204 -18.75 -23.81 -1.51
CA ILE A 204 -18.16 -22.62 -2.17
C ILE A 204 -19.15 -22.09 -3.20
N TRP A 205 -19.55 -20.84 -3.06
CA TRP A 205 -20.37 -20.11 -4.02
C TRP A 205 -19.46 -19.17 -4.79
N LEU A 206 -19.54 -19.21 -6.12
CA LEU A 206 -18.64 -18.52 -7.02
C LEU A 206 -19.45 -17.77 -8.08
N ASP A 207 -19.12 -16.50 -8.27
CA ASP A 207 -19.71 -15.63 -9.29
C ASP A 207 -18.64 -14.71 -9.91
N SER A 208 -18.93 -14.21 -11.11
CA SER A 208 -18.28 -13.07 -11.74
C SER A 208 -16.75 -13.15 -11.71
N VAL A 209 -16.25 -14.26 -12.27
CA VAL A 209 -14.83 -14.64 -12.25
C VAL A 209 -14.11 -14.05 -13.47
N SER A 210 -12.93 -13.50 -13.26
CA SER A 210 -12.07 -13.03 -14.35
C SER A 210 -10.64 -13.47 -14.18
N LEU A 211 -10.02 -13.91 -15.27
CA LEU A 211 -8.58 -14.10 -15.38
C LEU A 211 -8.09 -13.35 -16.62
N GLN A 212 -7.38 -12.24 -16.44
CA GLN A 212 -6.92 -11.40 -17.54
C GLN A 212 -5.39 -11.38 -17.60
N PRO A 213 -4.76 -11.91 -18.69
CA PRO A 213 -3.33 -11.77 -18.93
C PRO A 213 -2.97 -10.37 -19.42
N PHE A 214 -1.76 -9.95 -19.06
CA PHE A 214 -1.09 -8.76 -19.56
C PHE A 214 0.34 -9.13 -19.95
N SER A 215 0.79 -8.61 -21.08
CA SER A 215 2.20 -8.57 -21.47
C SER A 215 3.01 -7.61 -20.60
N ASP A 216 4.34 -7.68 -20.68
CA ASP A 216 5.23 -6.75 -20.00
C ASP A 216 5.05 -5.31 -20.48
N GLU A 217 4.75 -5.13 -21.78
CA GLU A 217 4.50 -3.82 -22.38
C GLU A 217 3.18 -3.22 -21.87
N GLU A 218 2.09 -3.99 -21.85
CA GLU A 218 0.81 -3.52 -21.31
C GLU A 218 0.90 -3.18 -19.82
N TRP A 219 1.60 -4.02 -19.03
CA TRP A 219 1.81 -3.75 -17.61
C TRP A 219 2.65 -2.49 -17.37
N SER A 220 3.73 -2.33 -18.12
CA SER A 220 4.60 -1.15 -18.04
C SER A 220 3.85 0.13 -18.44
N LYS A 221 3.04 0.06 -19.51
CA LYS A 221 2.19 1.16 -19.96
C LYS A 221 1.13 1.53 -18.91
N HIS A 222 0.53 0.55 -18.25
CA HIS A 222 -0.35 0.79 -17.11
C HIS A 222 0.37 1.59 -16.01
N GLN A 223 1.58 1.17 -15.63
CA GLN A 223 2.36 1.86 -14.60
C GLN A 223 2.68 3.30 -15.03
N ASP A 224 3.08 3.52 -16.28
CA ASP A 224 3.39 4.86 -16.81
C ASP A 224 2.17 5.78 -16.81
N ILE A 225 1.00 5.27 -17.24
CA ILE A 225 -0.28 5.99 -17.18
C ILE A 225 -0.62 6.37 -15.73
N SER A 226 -0.47 5.42 -14.81
CA SER A 226 -0.76 5.63 -13.39
C SER A 226 0.19 6.66 -12.77
N ILE A 227 1.50 6.56 -13.02
CA ILE A 227 2.52 7.54 -12.58
C ILE A 227 2.19 8.92 -13.14
N LYS A 228 1.93 9.02 -14.45
CA LYS A 228 1.58 10.29 -15.09
C LYS A 228 0.37 10.93 -14.42
N LYS A 229 -0.66 10.15 -14.09
CA LYS A 229 -1.87 10.63 -13.41
C LYS A 229 -1.63 11.01 -11.95
N SER A 230 -0.89 10.20 -11.19
CA SER A 230 -0.83 10.31 -9.73
C SER A 230 0.41 11.04 -9.20
N ARG A 231 1.47 11.21 -10.00
CA ARG A 231 2.78 11.73 -9.55
C ARG A 231 3.24 12.98 -10.29
N THR A 232 2.53 13.38 -11.35
CA THR A 232 2.91 14.53 -12.17
C THR A 232 1.72 15.45 -12.42
N ARG A 233 1.96 16.72 -12.78
CA ARG A 233 0.93 17.66 -13.23
C ARG A 233 1.38 18.40 -14.49
N SER A 234 0.38 18.85 -15.25
CA SER A 234 0.62 19.76 -16.37
C SER A 234 0.80 21.18 -15.83
N VAL A 235 1.87 21.84 -16.24
CA VAL A 235 2.16 23.23 -15.88
C VAL A 235 2.31 24.03 -17.17
N THR A 236 1.69 25.21 -17.19
CA THR A 236 1.79 26.16 -18.29
C THR A 236 2.33 27.48 -17.76
N LEU A 237 3.48 27.90 -18.27
CA LEU A 237 4.06 29.20 -17.99
C LEU A 237 3.51 30.19 -19.00
N SER A 238 3.01 31.32 -18.51
CA SER A 238 2.60 32.47 -19.32
C SER A 238 3.59 33.60 -19.05
N VAL A 239 4.43 33.90 -20.03
CA VAL A 239 5.47 34.93 -19.94
C VAL A 239 4.97 36.18 -20.66
N THR A 240 4.85 37.28 -19.92
CA THR A 240 4.28 38.52 -20.44
C THR A 240 5.13 39.75 -20.15
N ASP A 241 5.00 40.77 -20.99
CA ASP A 241 5.57 42.09 -20.74
C ASP A 241 4.75 42.87 -19.68
N CYS A 242 5.19 44.09 -19.36
CA CYS A 242 4.49 44.99 -18.43
C CYS A 242 3.10 45.45 -18.89
N LYS A 243 2.73 45.20 -20.15
CA LYS A 243 1.44 45.51 -20.76
C LYS A 243 0.55 44.26 -20.88
N GLY A 244 1.03 43.09 -20.45
CA GLY A 244 0.30 41.83 -20.52
C GLY A 244 0.38 41.12 -21.88
N HIS A 245 1.25 41.56 -22.81
CA HIS A 245 1.45 40.86 -24.07
C HIS A 245 2.39 39.67 -23.88
N GLY A 246 2.06 38.54 -24.50
CA GLY A 246 2.90 37.36 -24.53
C GLY A 246 4.27 37.64 -25.14
N ILE A 247 5.33 37.19 -24.48
CA ILE A 247 6.71 37.32 -24.96
C ILE A 247 7.07 36.05 -25.72
N HIS A 248 7.20 36.16 -27.04
CA HIS A 248 7.65 35.08 -27.92
C HIS A 248 9.16 34.84 -27.82
N ASN A 249 9.60 33.58 -27.92
CA ASN A 249 11.02 33.19 -27.87
C ASN A 249 11.77 33.60 -26.59
N ALA A 250 11.08 33.65 -25.44
CA ALA A 250 11.77 33.69 -24.15
C ALA A 250 12.33 32.31 -23.83
N ASP A 251 13.62 32.23 -23.50
CA ASP A 251 14.29 31.00 -23.10
C ASP A 251 13.84 30.58 -21.69
N ILE A 252 13.43 29.32 -21.54
CA ILE A 252 12.95 28.72 -20.30
C ILE A 252 13.90 27.60 -19.88
N GLN A 253 14.26 27.58 -18.60
CA GLN A 253 14.89 26.44 -17.93
C GLN A 253 14.09 26.11 -16.67
N VAL A 254 13.76 24.83 -16.49
CA VAL A 254 13.01 24.30 -15.36
C VAL A 254 13.86 23.27 -14.64
N GLU A 255 14.13 23.52 -13.37
CA GLU A 255 14.90 22.64 -12.50
C GLU A 255 14.08 22.25 -11.28
N GLN A 256 13.94 20.94 -11.05
CA GLN A 256 13.31 20.43 -9.82
C GLN A 256 14.33 20.46 -8.68
N ILE A 257 14.02 21.20 -7.61
CA ILE A 257 14.87 21.37 -6.43
C ILE A 257 14.68 20.19 -5.47
N THR A 258 13.43 19.87 -5.14
CA THR A 258 13.07 18.74 -4.28
C THR A 258 11.91 17.96 -4.88
N GLY A 259 11.93 16.64 -4.69
CA GLY A 259 10.78 15.79 -5.00
C GLY A 259 9.94 15.56 -3.74
N ASP A 260 8.62 15.54 -3.91
CA ASP A 260 7.69 15.42 -2.77
C ASP A 260 7.49 13.99 -2.28
N PHE A 261 7.80 12.98 -3.11
CA PHE A 261 7.58 11.59 -2.75
C PHE A 261 8.56 11.13 -1.65
N PRO A 262 8.09 10.69 -0.48
CA PRO A 262 8.94 10.11 0.56
C PRO A 262 9.59 8.81 0.10
N PHE A 263 10.90 8.86 -0.08
CA PHE A 263 11.72 7.72 -0.46
C PHE A 263 12.94 7.64 0.47
N GLY A 264 13.03 6.53 1.20
CA GLY A 264 13.94 6.39 2.32
C GLY A 264 14.64 5.04 2.44
N SER A 265 15.53 4.96 3.42
CA SER A 265 16.17 3.72 3.86
C SER A 265 16.29 3.72 5.38
N ALA A 266 16.28 2.53 5.97
CA ALA A 266 16.70 2.30 7.33
C ALA A 266 18.16 2.75 7.51
N ILE A 267 18.46 3.29 8.69
CA ILE A 267 19.80 3.63 9.17
C ILE A 267 19.98 3.08 10.58
N ALA A 268 21.23 2.73 10.92
CA ALA A 268 21.65 2.34 12.26
C ALA A 268 22.59 3.39 12.84
N SER A 269 22.92 3.28 14.13
CA SER A 269 23.79 4.23 14.84
C SER A 269 25.18 4.41 14.22
N THR A 270 25.62 3.50 13.36
CA THR A 270 26.85 3.58 12.55
C THR A 270 26.94 4.83 11.69
N ILE A 271 25.82 5.52 11.43
CA ILE A 271 25.79 6.77 10.68
C ILE A 271 26.38 7.97 11.44
N LEU A 272 26.35 7.96 12.78
CA LEU A 272 26.71 9.13 13.60
C LEU A 272 28.16 9.56 13.42
N ASP A 273 29.07 8.59 13.34
CA ASP A 273 30.52 8.83 13.29
C ASP A 273 31.12 8.50 11.91
N ASN A 274 30.29 8.47 10.86
CA ASN A 274 30.73 8.10 9.51
C ASN A 274 30.34 9.16 8.47
N PRO A 275 31.17 10.20 8.26
CA PRO A 275 30.90 11.27 7.30
C PRO A 275 30.69 10.78 5.87
N THR A 276 31.35 9.68 5.48
CA THR A 276 31.17 9.09 4.15
C THR A 276 29.80 8.45 4.02
N TYR A 277 29.31 7.75 5.05
CA TYR A 277 27.94 7.23 5.10
C TYR A 277 26.93 8.36 5.05
N GLN A 278 27.11 9.38 5.89
CA GLN A 278 26.24 10.55 5.93
C GLN A 278 26.11 11.17 4.54
N LYS A 279 27.24 11.47 3.88
CA LYS A 279 27.24 12.02 2.51
C LYS A 279 26.53 11.10 1.52
N TRP A 280 26.81 9.79 1.58
CA TRP A 280 26.19 8.82 0.67
C TRP A 280 24.66 8.77 0.85
N PHE A 281 24.18 8.84 2.09
CA PHE A 281 22.77 8.76 2.44
C PHE A 281 21.98 10.03 2.06
N VAL A 282 22.49 11.21 2.46
CA VAL A 282 21.77 12.49 2.25
C VAL A 282 21.59 12.85 0.78
N THR A 283 22.44 12.33 -0.11
CA THR A 283 22.29 12.54 -1.56
C THR A 283 21.17 11.71 -2.20
N ARG A 284 20.61 10.73 -1.47
CA ARG A 284 19.68 9.73 -2.02
C ARG A 284 18.31 9.76 -1.36
N PHE A 285 18.26 9.97 -0.05
CA PHE A 285 17.05 9.73 0.72
C PHE A 285 16.56 11.00 1.39
N ASN A 286 15.26 11.25 1.31
CA ASN A 286 14.56 12.32 2.04
C ASN A 286 13.81 11.79 3.27
N THR A 287 13.83 10.47 3.48
CA THR A 287 13.16 9.79 4.60
C THR A 287 14.10 8.75 5.21
N ALA A 288 14.03 8.55 6.52
CA ALA A 288 14.76 7.53 7.25
C ALA A 288 13.85 6.81 8.24
N VAL A 289 14.26 5.62 8.63
CA VAL A 289 13.74 4.89 9.80
C VAL A 289 14.93 4.37 10.59
N PHE A 290 14.85 4.35 11.91
CA PHE A 290 15.92 3.81 12.74
C PHE A 290 15.66 2.31 12.92
N GLU A 291 16.64 1.50 12.55
CA GLU A 291 16.45 0.05 12.47
C GLU A 291 16.17 -0.56 13.85
N ASN A 292 16.85 -0.04 14.89
CA ASN A 292 16.77 -0.56 16.25
C ASN A 292 16.62 0.52 17.33
N GLU A 293 17.08 1.74 17.07
CA GLU A 293 17.43 2.72 18.10
C GLU A 293 16.21 3.32 18.82
N MET A 294 15.01 3.22 18.24
CA MET A 294 13.76 3.64 18.89
C MET A 294 12.97 2.48 19.52
N LYS A 295 13.31 1.22 19.24
CA LYS A 295 12.57 0.05 19.74
C LYS A 295 12.65 -0.06 21.27
N TRP A 296 11.63 -0.69 21.87
CA TRP A 296 11.50 -0.75 23.34
C TRP A 296 12.71 -1.43 24.01
N TYR A 297 13.18 -2.54 23.45
CA TYR A 297 14.37 -3.23 23.95
C TYR A 297 15.67 -2.41 23.84
N SER A 298 15.73 -1.40 22.97
CA SER A 298 16.89 -0.54 22.84
C SER A 298 16.88 0.59 23.85
N THR A 299 15.69 1.16 24.07
CA THR A 299 15.49 2.40 24.84
C THR A 299 15.15 2.15 26.31
N GLU A 300 14.74 0.94 26.70
CA GLU A 300 14.44 0.58 28.10
C GLU A 300 14.82 -0.89 28.41
N ARG A 301 16.12 -1.20 28.35
CA ARG A 301 16.63 -2.57 28.62
C ARG A 301 16.33 -3.06 30.04
N GLN A 302 16.31 -2.15 31.01
CA GLN A 302 15.95 -2.40 32.40
C GLN A 302 14.77 -1.49 32.74
N GLN A 303 13.77 -2.03 33.44
CA GLN A 303 12.56 -1.29 33.82
C GLN A 303 12.91 0.05 34.48
N GLY A 304 12.32 1.13 33.98
CA GLY A 304 12.51 2.49 34.50
C GLY A 304 13.85 3.15 34.16
N LYS A 305 14.75 2.46 33.43
CA LYS A 305 16.01 3.04 32.93
C LYS A 305 15.90 3.35 31.44
N VAL A 306 15.14 4.40 31.15
CA VAL A 306 14.90 4.89 29.78
C VAL A 306 16.08 5.74 29.30
N SER A 307 16.53 5.51 28.07
CA SER A 307 17.45 6.41 27.36
C SER A 307 17.12 6.49 25.88
N TYR A 308 17.05 7.72 25.38
CA TYR A 308 16.84 8.06 23.97
C TYR A 308 18.07 8.66 23.31
N GLU A 309 19.22 8.71 24.01
CA GLU A 309 20.41 9.49 23.61
C GLU A 309 20.89 9.18 22.17
N THR A 310 21.01 7.90 21.81
CA THR A 310 21.45 7.49 20.47
C THR A 310 20.43 7.88 19.40
N ALA A 311 19.14 7.63 19.66
CA ALA A 311 18.07 7.99 18.73
C ALA A 311 17.95 9.52 18.56
N ASP A 312 18.16 10.29 19.62
CA ASP A 312 18.16 11.76 19.57
C ASP A 312 19.30 12.29 18.70
N LYS A 313 20.52 11.77 18.84
CA LYS A 313 21.65 12.13 17.97
C LYS A 313 21.37 11.80 16.50
N MET A 314 20.75 10.65 16.23
CA MET A 314 20.38 10.26 14.86
C MET A 314 19.27 11.16 14.30
N LEU A 315 18.30 11.53 15.13
CA LEU A 315 17.23 12.45 14.75
C LEU A 315 17.79 13.86 14.45
N ASP A 316 18.75 14.33 15.23
CA ASP A 316 19.43 15.61 14.97
C ASP A 316 20.21 15.58 13.65
N PHE A 317 20.89 14.48 13.34
CA PHE A 317 21.49 14.28 12.02
C PHE A 317 20.44 14.36 10.89
N CYS A 318 19.32 13.66 11.02
CA CYS A 318 18.25 13.69 10.02
C CYS A 318 17.66 15.10 9.86
N LYS A 319 17.37 15.79 10.96
CA LYS A 319 16.86 17.18 10.94
C LYS A 319 17.82 18.14 10.27
N ALA A 320 19.12 18.06 10.58
CA ALA A 320 20.14 18.92 9.97
C ALA A 320 20.23 18.76 8.45
N ASN A 321 19.76 17.63 7.91
CA ASN A 321 19.77 17.32 6.47
C ASN A 321 18.37 17.31 5.84
N ASN A 322 17.34 17.83 6.53
CA ASN A 322 15.94 17.84 6.06
C ASN A 322 15.40 16.45 5.70
N ILE A 323 15.78 15.44 6.48
CA ILE A 323 15.32 14.06 6.31
C ILE A 323 14.21 13.78 7.32
N LEU A 324 13.05 13.37 6.82
CA LEU A 324 11.92 12.94 7.65
C LEU A 324 12.23 11.61 8.33
N VAL A 325 11.79 11.41 9.57
CA VAL A 325 12.02 10.15 10.30
C VAL A 325 10.70 9.47 10.60
N ARG A 326 10.54 8.21 10.18
CA ARG A 326 9.47 7.32 10.65
C ARG A 326 9.86 6.78 12.02
N GLY A 327 9.02 6.99 13.02
CA GLY A 327 9.19 6.39 14.34
C GLY A 327 8.89 4.89 14.28
N HIS A 328 9.89 4.05 14.59
CA HIS A 328 9.76 2.60 14.51
C HIS A 328 10.48 1.92 15.68
N ASN A 329 9.78 1.25 16.60
CA ASN A 329 8.34 1.22 16.80
C ASN A 329 8.02 1.51 18.28
N VAL A 330 6.77 1.85 18.58
CA VAL A 330 6.34 2.10 19.96
C VAL A 330 6.25 0.76 20.72
N LEU A 331 5.50 -0.18 20.14
CA LEU A 331 5.26 -1.53 20.65
C LEU A 331 5.37 -2.56 19.50
N TRP A 332 5.82 -3.77 19.82
CA TRP A 332 5.94 -4.87 18.87
C TRP A 332 5.21 -6.11 19.38
N ASN A 333 4.25 -6.65 18.65
CA ASN A 333 3.41 -7.72 19.13
C ASN A 333 4.10 -9.09 19.23
N ASP A 334 5.29 -9.26 18.63
CA ASP A 334 6.07 -10.49 18.78
C ASP A 334 6.73 -10.57 20.18
N PRO A 335 6.41 -11.61 20.98
CA PRO A 335 6.99 -11.80 22.30
C PRO A 335 8.52 -11.90 22.31
N GLN A 336 9.16 -12.27 21.20
CA GLN A 336 10.61 -12.40 21.14
C GLN A 336 11.32 -11.05 21.32
N TYR A 337 10.71 -9.97 20.81
CA TYR A 337 11.27 -8.61 20.80
C TYR A 337 10.82 -7.76 22.00
N GLN A 338 10.10 -8.33 22.96
CA GLN A 338 9.81 -7.65 24.22
C GLN A 338 11.07 -7.53 25.09
N PRO A 339 11.27 -6.42 25.84
CA PRO A 339 12.31 -6.36 26.86
C PRO A 339 12.17 -7.52 27.84
N GLY A 340 13.29 -8.06 28.34
CA GLY A 340 13.27 -9.24 29.21
C GLY A 340 12.36 -9.11 30.44
N TRP A 341 12.29 -7.90 31.02
CA TRP A 341 11.46 -7.61 32.19
C TRP A 341 9.96 -7.48 31.88
N VAL A 342 9.56 -7.32 30.61
CA VAL A 342 8.15 -7.18 30.19
C VAL A 342 7.47 -8.53 29.98
N LYS A 343 8.23 -9.56 29.58
CA LYS A 343 7.68 -10.85 29.12
C LYS A 343 6.83 -11.56 30.17
N ASP A 344 7.16 -11.42 31.45
CA ASP A 344 6.54 -12.15 32.55
C ASP A 344 5.65 -11.30 33.45
N LEU A 345 5.36 -10.05 33.07
CA LEU A 345 4.47 -9.17 33.82
C LEU A 345 3.05 -9.71 33.88
N SER A 346 2.38 -9.49 35.03
CA SER A 346 0.93 -9.69 35.15
C SER A 346 0.17 -8.74 34.22
N ALA A 347 -1.10 -9.02 33.93
CA ALA A 347 -1.91 -8.19 33.04
C ALA A 347 -1.98 -6.71 33.50
N SER A 348 -2.08 -6.45 34.81
CA SER A 348 -2.11 -5.09 35.36
C SER A 348 -0.75 -4.37 35.25
N GLU A 349 0.35 -5.08 35.51
CA GLU A 349 1.69 -4.53 35.38
C GLU A 349 2.04 -4.28 33.91
N LEU A 350 1.67 -5.20 33.02
CA LEU A 350 1.84 -5.04 31.57
C LEU A 350 1.03 -3.86 31.07
N ARG A 351 -0.24 -3.71 31.46
CA ARG A 351 -1.05 -2.54 31.09
C ARG A 351 -0.36 -1.24 31.49
N THR A 352 0.16 -1.19 32.71
CA THR A 352 0.90 -0.03 33.21
C THR A 352 2.17 0.24 32.39
N ALA A 353 2.98 -0.79 32.17
CA ALA A 353 4.22 -0.71 31.39
C ALA A 353 3.96 -0.29 29.94
N THR A 354 2.93 -0.84 29.30
CA THR A 354 2.49 -0.48 27.95
C THR A 354 2.12 1.00 27.86
N MET A 355 1.28 1.50 28.77
CA MET A 355 0.89 2.92 28.75
C MET A 355 2.09 3.83 29.05
N SER A 356 2.90 3.51 30.05
CA SER A 356 4.12 4.28 30.35
C SER A 356 5.11 4.29 29.17
N ARG A 357 5.22 3.19 28.43
CA ARG A 357 6.04 3.13 27.22
C ARG A 357 5.54 4.09 26.14
N ILE A 358 4.24 4.04 25.82
CA ILE A 358 3.62 4.91 24.81
C ILE A 358 3.82 6.38 25.23
N GLU A 359 3.47 6.72 26.47
CA GLU A 359 3.61 8.07 27.02
C GLU A 359 5.05 8.57 26.96
N SER A 360 6.02 7.75 27.38
CA SER A 360 7.43 8.12 27.41
C SER A 360 7.98 8.41 26.01
N VAL A 361 7.84 7.46 25.07
CA VAL A 361 8.50 7.59 23.76
C VAL A 361 7.77 8.58 22.85
N MET A 362 6.44 8.57 22.83
CA MET A 362 5.69 9.45 21.94
C MET A 362 5.70 10.89 22.44
N SER A 363 5.62 11.15 23.75
CA SER A 363 5.72 12.53 24.26
C SER A 363 7.11 13.12 24.02
N HIS A 364 8.18 12.31 24.13
CA HIS A 364 9.55 12.76 23.85
C HIS A 364 9.75 13.21 22.39
N TYR A 365 9.06 12.54 21.46
CA TYR A 365 9.14 12.80 20.02
C TYR A 365 7.95 13.57 19.44
N ALA A 366 7.00 14.03 20.26
CA ALA A 366 5.79 14.71 19.82
C ALA A 366 6.11 15.90 18.92
N GLY A 367 5.46 15.97 17.75
CA GLY A 367 5.67 17.01 16.75
C GLY A 367 7.04 16.98 16.03
N LYS A 368 7.90 15.99 16.32
CA LYS A 368 9.21 15.82 15.65
C LYS A 368 9.18 14.75 14.55
N LEU A 369 8.20 13.84 14.59
CA LEU A 369 8.08 12.72 13.66
C LEU A 369 6.72 12.77 12.95
N PRO A 370 6.67 12.76 11.61
CA PRO A 370 5.40 12.82 10.87
C PRO A 370 4.57 11.55 10.97
N GLN A 371 5.19 10.43 11.37
CA GLN A 371 4.53 9.13 11.45
C GLN A 371 5.18 8.17 12.45
N TRP A 372 4.36 7.30 13.02
CA TRP A 372 4.75 6.28 14.01
C TRP A 372 4.18 4.90 13.68
N ASP A 373 5.03 3.88 13.65
CA ASP A 373 4.62 2.49 13.75
C ASP A 373 4.28 2.21 15.22
N VAL A 374 2.98 2.26 15.57
CA VAL A 374 2.52 2.15 16.96
C VAL A 374 2.54 0.70 17.43
N LEU A 375 1.89 -0.18 16.67
CA LEU A 375 1.89 -1.62 16.89
C LEU A 375 2.46 -2.31 15.65
N ASN A 376 3.56 -3.03 15.85
CA ASN A 376 4.22 -3.81 14.82
C ASN A 376 3.76 -5.28 14.87
N GLU A 377 3.45 -5.87 13.73
CA GLU A 377 3.19 -7.31 13.52
C GLU A 377 1.98 -7.89 14.29
N MET A 378 0.95 -7.07 14.51
CA MET A 378 -0.25 -7.49 15.26
C MET A 378 -1.17 -8.48 14.52
N LEU A 379 -0.98 -8.68 13.21
CA LEU A 379 -1.68 -9.70 12.43
C LEU A 379 -1.03 -11.08 12.55
N HIS A 380 0.23 -11.14 13.00
CA HIS A 380 0.98 -12.39 13.13
C HIS A 380 1.19 -12.80 14.58
N PHE A 381 1.20 -11.84 15.49
CA PHE A 381 1.38 -12.06 16.92
C PHE A 381 0.35 -11.28 17.74
N ASN A 382 0.07 -11.76 18.95
CA ASN A 382 -1.00 -11.24 19.80
C ASN A 382 -0.56 -11.09 21.28
N PHE A 383 0.70 -10.69 21.51
CA PHE A 383 1.25 -10.58 22.87
C PHE A 383 0.41 -9.67 23.76
N PHE A 384 0.00 -8.51 23.26
CA PHE A 384 -0.80 -7.57 24.03
C PHE A 384 -2.25 -8.04 24.18
N GLU A 385 -2.90 -8.48 23.10
CA GLU A 385 -4.29 -8.91 23.12
C GLU A 385 -4.52 -10.13 23.99
N SER A 386 -3.59 -11.09 23.97
CA SER A 386 -3.67 -12.32 24.79
C SER A 386 -3.59 -12.07 26.30
N LYS A 387 -3.00 -10.94 26.71
CA LYS A 387 -2.80 -10.59 28.12
C LYS A 387 -3.69 -9.45 28.62
N LEU A 388 -3.99 -8.49 27.75
CA LEU A 388 -4.72 -7.26 28.08
C LEU A 388 -6.19 -7.29 27.61
N GLY A 389 -6.56 -8.27 26.79
CA GLY A 389 -7.89 -8.45 26.21
C GLY A 389 -7.99 -8.02 24.75
N SER A 390 -9.08 -8.41 24.07
CA SER A 390 -9.26 -8.21 22.63
C SER A 390 -9.30 -6.74 22.18
N ASN A 391 -9.61 -5.82 23.10
CA ASN A 391 -9.66 -4.38 22.83
C ASN A 391 -8.30 -3.66 22.98
N ALA A 392 -7.23 -4.38 23.37
CA ALA A 392 -5.95 -3.76 23.70
C ALA A 392 -5.38 -2.87 22.58
N ALA A 393 -5.43 -3.33 21.33
CA ALA A 393 -4.95 -2.52 20.20
C ALA A 393 -5.71 -1.18 20.07
N VAL A 394 -7.04 -1.20 20.22
CA VAL A 394 -7.86 0.01 20.12
C VAL A 394 -7.52 1.00 21.24
N GLU A 395 -7.36 0.50 22.46
CA GLU A 395 -6.96 1.31 23.62
C GLU A 395 -5.57 1.94 23.39
N ILE A 396 -4.62 1.16 22.87
CA ILE A 396 -3.26 1.61 22.55
C ILE A 396 -3.28 2.72 21.50
N TYR A 397 -3.98 2.55 20.38
CA TYR A 397 -4.03 3.55 19.31
C TYR A 397 -4.74 4.84 19.76
N LYS A 398 -5.82 4.74 20.54
CA LYS A 398 -6.49 5.91 21.11
C LYS A 398 -5.56 6.70 22.03
N PHE A 399 -4.85 6.00 22.90
CA PHE A 399 -3.90 6.64 23.82
C PHE A 399 -2.72 7.28 23.07
N ALA A 400 -2.17 6.59 22.07
CA ALA A 400 -1.13 7.14 21.19
C ALA A 400 -1.59 8.42 20.46
N GLN A 401 -2.84 8.44 19.98
CA GLN A 401 -3.46 9.59 19.33
C GLN A 401 -3.65 10.79 20.28
N GLU A 402 -3.95 10.54 21.55
CA GLU A 402 -4.07 11.61 22.55
C GLU A 402 -2.72 12.29 22.84
N ILE A 403 -1.61 11.55 22.77
CA ILE A 403 -0.26 12.06 23.05
C ILE A 403 0.29 12.90 21.89
N ASP A 404 0.18 12.41 20.65
CA ASP A 404 0.58 13.15 19.45
C ASP A 404 -0.55 13.10 18.40
N PRO A 405 -1.52 14.02 18.46
CA PRO A 405 -2.67 14.02 17.55
C PRO A 405 -2.30 14.45 16.12
N GLU A 406 -1.11 15.03 15.92
CA GLU A 406 -0.70 15.52 14.62
C GLU A 406 0.01 14.46 13.78
N THR A 407 0.72 13.53 14.43
CA THR A 407 1.41 12.43 13.75
C THR A 407 0.44 11.41 13.13
N THR A 408 0.84 10.81 12.02
CA THR A 408 0.08 9.71 11.42
C THR A 408 0.45 8.40 12.11
N LEU A 409 -0.53 7.69 12.64
CA LEU A 409 -0.30 6.41 13.31
C LEU A 409 -0.38 5.29 12.29
N PHE A 410 0.58 4.38 12.30
CA PHE A 410 0.62 3.25 11.39
C PHE A 410 0.39 1.95 12.15
N LEU A 411 -0.34 1.05 11.49
CA LEU A 411 -0.22 -0.37 11.70
C LEU A 411 0.79 -0.89 10.69
N ASN A 412 1.87 -1.50 11.17
CA ASN A 412 2.97 -1.98 10.34
C ASN A 412 3.09 -3.51 10.48
N ASP A 413 3.09 -4.22 9.36
CA ASP A 413 3.04 -5.68 9.39
C ASP A 413 3.60 -6.31 8.08
N PHE A 414 4.03 -7.57 8.16
CA PHE A 414 4.50 -8.35 7.03
C PHE A 414 3.38 -9.23 6.46
N ASN A 415 3.54 -9.75 5.23
CA ASN A 415 2.61 -10.70 4.60
C ASN A 415 1.10 -10.33 4.68
N VAL A 416 0.77 -9.04 4.63
CA VAL A 416 -0.57 -8.54 4.91
C VAL A 416 -1.56 -8.83 3.79
N ILE A 417 -2.75 -9.27 4.18
CA ILE A 417 -3.97 -9.26 3.36
C ILE A 417 -5.08 -8.59 4.20
N GLU A 418 -5.78 -7.64 3.59
CA GLU A 418 -7.05 -7.01 4.01
C GLU A 418 -7.24 -6.69 5.49
N MET A 419 -7.15 -5.40 5.80
CA MET A 419 -7.54 -4.85 7.08
C MET A 419 -8.75 -3.94 6.95
N LYS A 420 -9.56 -3.80 7.99
CA LYS A 420 -10.53 -2.71 8.15
C LYS A 420 -10.24 -2.07 9.50
N ALA A 421 -9.94 -0.78 9.51
CA ALA A 421 -9.81 -0.03 10.75
C ALA A 421 -10.82 1.13 10.76
N ALA A 422 -11.74 1.11 11.71
CA ALA A 422 -12.74 2.16 11.89
C ALA A 422 -12.51 2.88 13.22
N GLY A 423 -12.58 4.22 13.19
CA GLY A 423 -12.63 5.05 14.40
C GLY A 423 -11.31 5.65 14.93
N ILE A 424 -10.18 5.52 14.23
CA ILE A 424 -8.90 6.19 14.58
C ILE A 424 -8.63 7.29 13.55
N LYS A 425 -8.39 8.54 14.00
CA LYS A 425 -8.05 9.65 13.08
C LYS A 425 -6.61 9.48 12.58
N LYS A 426 -6.30 9.83 11.32
CA LYS A 426 -4.93 9.75 10.75
C LYS A 426 -4.25 8.38 10.94
N LEU A 427 -4.97 7.29 10.64
CA LEU A 427 -4.36 5.95 10.57
C LEU A 427 -3.77 5.71 9.17
N GLY A 428 -2.61 5.07 9.08
CA GLY A 428 -1.98 4.59 7.86
C GLY A 428 -1.69 3.08 7.91
N ILE A 429 -1.42 2.52 6.74
CA ILE A 429 -1.11 1.08 6.55
C ILE A 429 0.35 0.95 6.15
N GLY A 430 1.15 0.32 7.00
CA GLY A 430 2.55 -0.04 6.76
C GLY A 430 2.65 -1.47 6.29
N LEU A 431 3.23 -1.66 5.11
CA LEU A 431 3.53 -2.96 4.53
C LEU A 431 5.04 -3.13 4.56
N GLU A 432 5.57 -4.01 5.41
CA GLU A 432 7.02 -4.18 5.58
C GLU A 432 7.70 -4.42 4.23
N GLY A 433 7.17 -5.33 3.39
CA GLY A 433 7.73 -5.54 2.05
C GLY A 433 9.03 -6.34 2.08
N HIS A 434 9.15 -7.26 3.03
CA HIS A 434 10.17 -8.29 3.11
C HIS A 434 9.97 -9.39 2.04
N PHE A 435 10.61 -9.27 0.88
CA PHE A 435 10.44 -10.25 -0.21
C PHE A 435 11.40 -11.44 -0.06
N SER A 436 10.84 -12.64 0.09
CA SER A 436 11.62 -13.88 0.26
C SER A 436 12.28 -14.41 -1.03
N GLY A 437 12.02 -13.77 -2.17
CA GLY A 437 12.47 -14.21 -3.49
C GLY A 437 11.93 -13.30 -4.58
N LYS A 438 11.65 -13.87 -5.76
CA LYS A 438 11.06 -13.12 -6.87
C LYS A 438 9.69 -12.53 -6.49
N PRO A 439 9.48 -11.21 -6.63
CA PRO A 439 8.21 -10.59 -6.28
C PRO A 439 7.11 -10.97 -7.28
N ASN A 440 5.90 -11.21 -6.77
CA ASN A 440 4.71 -11.32 -7.60
C ASN A 440 4.03 -9.95 -7.68
N LEU A 441 4.42 -9.16 -8.69
CA LEU A 441 3.94 -7.78 -8.86
C LEU A 441 2.43 -7.69 -9.07
N VAL A 442 1.82 -8.71 -9.68
CA VAL A 442 0.38 -8.75 -9.92
C VAL A 442 -0.38 -8.93 -8.61
N TYR A 443 0.12 -9.82 -7.75
CA TYR A 443 -0.43 -10.01 -6.43
C TYR A 443 -0.20 -8.77 -5.55
N MET A 444 0.99 -8.17 -5.61
CA MET A 444 1.28 -6.91 -4.93
C MET A 444 0.29 -5.80 -5.35
N ARG A 445 0.06 -5.60 -6.65
CA ARG A 445 -0.94 -4.66 -7.16
C ARG A 445 -2.33 -4.94 -6.61
N ALA A 446 -2.76 -6.21 -6.65
CA ALA A 446 -4.09 -6.59 -6.17
C ALA A 446 -4.28 -6.31 -4.67
N VAL A 447 -3.25 -6.56 -3.85
CA VAL A 447 -3.25 -6.22 -2.42
C VAL A 447 -3.33 -4.70 -2.23
N LEU A 448 -2.54 -3.92 -2.98
CA LEU A 448 -2.55 -2.46 -2.90
C LEU A 448 -3.91 -1.88 -3.31
N ASP A 449 -4.51 -2.35 -4.40
CA ASP A 449 -5.84 -1.92 -4.84
C ASP A 449 -6.89 -2.20 -3.76
N LYS A 450 -6.80 -3.36 -3.12
CA LYS A 450 -7.74 -3.75 -2.08
C LYS A 450 -7.59 -2.91 -0.82
N LEU A 451 -6.36 -2.70 -0.34
CA LEU A 451 -6.11 -1.83 0.80
C LEU A 451 -6.45 -0.36 0.50
N ALA A 452 -6.33 0.08 -0.75
CA ALA A 452 -6.69 1.44 -1.15
C ALA A 452 -8.19 1.74 -1.00
N THR A 453 -9.05 0.72 -1.00
CA THR A 453 -10.49 0.91 -0.73
C THR A 453 -10.79 1.37 0.70
N LEU A 454 -9.81 1.34 1.58
CA LEU A 454 -9.92 1.84 2.96
C LEU A 454 -9.67 3.34 3.04
N GLU A 455 -9.19 3.96 1.95
CA GLU A 455 -8.86 5.38 1.86
C GLU A 455 -7.81 5.85 2.88
N LEU A 456 -7.01 4.91 3.39
CA LEU A 456 -5.87 5.18 4.26
C LEU A 456 -4.57 5.30 3.44
N PRO A 457 -3.61 6.14 3.84
CA PRO A 457 -2.30 6.18 3.21
C PRO A 457 -1.57 4.85 3.39
N ILE A 458 -1.05 4.31 2.29
CA ILE A 458 -0.27 3.06 2.29
C ILE A 458 1.22 3.40 2.17
N TRP A 459 2.06 2.76 2.97
CA TRP A 459 3.50 2.85 2.86
C TRP A 459 4.10 1.46 2.70
N LEU A 460 5.12 1.35 1.85
CA LEU A 460 6.06 0.24 1.96
C LEU A 460 7.16 0.66 2.93
N THR A 461 7.35 -0.05 4.02
CA THR A 461 8.06 0.46 5.19
C THR A 461 9.46 -0.14 5.38
N GLU A 462 9.71 -1.34 4.87
CA GLU A 462 10.91 -2.15 5.16
C GLU A 462 11.36 -2.98 3.94
N VAL A 463 11.33 -2.39 2.74
CA VAL A 463 11.54 -3.14 1.50
C VAL A 463 12.96 -3.71 1.45
N ASP A 464 13.04 -5.03 1.37
CA ASP A 464 14.26 -5.76 1.04
C ASP A 464 13.97 -7.03 0.24
N ILE A 465 15.02 -7.55 -0.40
CA ILE A 465 15.03 -8.85 -1.06
C ILE A 465 15.92 -9.77 -0.23
N MET A 466 15.46 -11.00 0.02
CA MET A 466 16.19 -12.01 0.79
C MET A 466 17.64 -12.18 0.31
N ASN A 467 18.57 -12.34 1.26
CA ASN A 467 20.00 -12.50 0.99
C ASN A 467 20.38 -13.81 0.28
N SER A 468 19.47 -14.79 0.21
CA SER A 468 19.64 -16.01 -0.57
C SER A 468 19.48 -15.79 -2.07
N VAL A 469 18.96 -14.63 -2.49
CA VAL A 469 18.93 -14.18 -3.88
C VAL A 469 20.26 -13.50 -4.19
N ASP A 470 20.88 -13.81 -5.32
CA ASP A 470 22.13 -13.16 -5.73
C ASP A 470 21.94 -11.66 -5.98
N SER A 471 23.02 -10.89 -5.88
CA SER A 471 22.96 -9.43 -5.91
C SER A 471 22.36 -8.85 -7.19
N GLU A 472 22.54 -9.51 -8.34
CA GLU A 472 21.98 -9.04 -9.62
C GLU A 472 20.46 -9.25 -9.64
N ASN A 473 19.98 -10.41 -9.20
CA ASN A 473 18.56 -10.65 -9.06
C ASN A 473 17.92 -9.79 -7.96
N GLN A 474 18.61 -9.52 -6.85
CA GLN A 474 18.14 -8.56 -5.84
C GLN A 474 17.91 -7.18 -6.48
N ALA A 475 18.83 -6.71 -7.33
CA ALA A 475 18.69 -5.45 -8.03
C ALA A 475 17.48 -5.44 -8.98
N ILE A 476 17.31 -6.49 -9.79
CA ILE A 476 16.18 -6.62 -10.72
C ILE A 476 14.85 -6.62 -9.94
N TYR A 477 14.76 -7.39 -8.86
CA TYR A 477 13.54 -7.49 -8.06
C TYR A 477 13.24 -6.20 -7.30
N LEU A 478 14.26 -5.52 -6.77
CA LEU A 478 14.10 -4.21 -6.16
C LEU A 478 13.55 -3.20 -7.18
N GLN A 479 14.09 -3.16 -8.40
CA GLN A 479 13.61 -2.26 -9.45
C GLN A 479 12.12 -2.48 -9.74
N GLN A 480 11.70 -3.74 -9.82
CA GLN A 480 10.31 -4.12 -10.05
C GLN A 480 9.39 -3.67 -8.91
N VAL A 481 9.78 -3.92 -7.66
CA VAL A 481 9.00 -3.51 -6.47
C VAL A 481 8.88 -1.99 -6.39
N LEU A 482 9.98 -1.26 -6.60
CA LEU A 482 9.99 0.21 -6.55
C LEU A 482 9.05 0.82 -7.59
N ARG A 483 9.10 0.33 -8.84
CA ARG A 483 8.24 0.82 -9.93
C ARG A 483 6.77 0.47 -9.68
N GLU A 484 6.49 -0.75 -9.20
CA GLU A 484 5.14 -1.20 -8.88
C GLU A 484 4.52 -0.36 -7.75
N ALA A 485 5.24 -0.16 -6.65
CA ALA A 485 4.79 0.66 -5.52
C ALA A 485 4.60 2.13 -5.91
N PHE A 486 5.59 2.73 -6.58
CA PHE A 486 5.54 4.15 -6.96
C PHE A 486 4.38 4.47 -7.91
N SER A 487 4.06 3.55 -8.82
CA SER A 487 2.94 3.69 -9.75
C SER A 487 1.57 3.50 -9.12
N HIS A 488 1.46 3.04 -7.87
CA HIS A 488 0.17 2.93 -7.19
C HIS A 488 -0.24 4.24 -6.51
N PRO A 489 -1.41 4.83 -6.81
CA PRO A 489 -1.80 6.17 -6.31
C PRO A 489 -1.97 6.24 -4.78
N ALA A 490 -2.38 5.14 -4.15
CA ALA A 490 -2.55 5.05 -2.69
C ALA A 490 -1.22 4.90 -1.92
N VAL A 491 -0.12 4.52 -2.60
CA VAL A 491 1.19 4.43 -1.93
C VAL A 491 1.74 5.84 -1.74
N LYS A 492 2.01 6.22 -0.49
CA LYS A 492 2.45 7.56 -0.10
C LYS A 492 3.92 7.62 0.31
N GLY A 493 4.60 6.50 0.43
CA GLY A 493 6.05 6.46 0.62
C GLY A 493 6.62 5.05 0.54
N ILE A 494 7.93 4.97 0.33
CA ILE A 494 8.69 3.72 0.28
C ILE A 494 9.95 3.88 1.13
N VAL A 495 10.20 2.95 2.04
CA VAL A 495 11.42 2.88 2.83
C VAL A 495 12.05 1.50 2.68
N LEU A 496 13.35 1.48 2.37
CA LEU A 496 14.15 0.27 2.20
C LEU A 496 14.70 -0.21 3.55
N TRP A 497 14.78 -1.52 3.79
CA TRP A 497 15.36 -2.08 5.03
C TRP A 497 16.83 -2.45 4.85
N THR A 498 17.65 -1.42 4.65
CA THR A 498 19.05 -1.57 4.20
C THR A 498 20.06 -0.85 5.10
N ALA A 499 19.80 -0.80 6.41
CA ALA A 499 20.72 -0.22 7.38
C ALA A 499 22.09 -0.90 7.31
N LEU A 500 23.15 -0.08 7.26
CA LEU A 500 24.53 -0.56 7.17
C LEU A 500 25.14 -0.73 8.57
N HIS A 501 25.56 -1.93 8.89
CA HIS A 501 26.32 -2.27 10.11
C HIS A 501 27.79 -2.55 9.78
N PRO A 502 28.67 -2.62 10.79
CA PRO A 502 30.09 -2.97 10.57
C PRO A 502 30.28 -4.35 9.91
N TYR A 503 29.30 -5.24 10.05
CA TYR A 503 29.33 -6.61 9.52
C TYR A 503 28.47 -6.82 8.26
N GLY A 504 27.88 -5.76 7.70
CA GLY A 504 26.99 -5.83 6.54
C GLY A 504 25.59 -5.31 6.84
N CYS A 505 24.59 -5.83 6.14
CA CYS A 505 23.19 -5.42 6.28
C CYS A 505 22.33 -6.67 6.55
N TYR A 506 21.07 -6.48 6.95
CA TYR A 506 20.17 -7.59 7.29
C TYR A 506 19.98 -8.60 6.14
N ARG A 507 19.43 -8.15 5.01
CA ARG A 507 19.17 -8.99 3.83
C ARG A 507 19.74 -8.44 2.52
N MET A 508 19.74 -7.13 2.39
CA MET A 508 20.15 -6.45 1.16
C MET A 508 20.98 -5.22 1.53
N CYS A 509 22.17 -5.13 0.94
CA CYS A 509 23.01 -3.94 1.07
C CYS A 509 22.92 -3.09 -0.20
N LEU A 510 22.85 -1.78 -0.04
CA LEU A 510 22.93 -0.84 -1.18
C LEU A 510 24.37 -0.51 -1.55
N THR A 511 25.29 -0.65 -0.62
CA THR A 511 26.70 -0.30 -0.78
C THR A 511 27.60 -1.26 -0.01
N ASP A 512 28.87 -1.37 -0.42
CA ASP A 512 29.92 -1.95 0.41
C ASP A 512 30.35 -0.98 1.54
N GLN A 513 31.28 -1.43 2.39
CA GLN A 513 31.81 -0.66 3.52
C GLN A 513 32.61 0.60 3.10
N ASN A 514 33.00 0.71 1.84
CA ASN A 514 33.70 1.87 1.28
C ASN A 514 32.74 2.86 0.59
N PHE A 515 31.43 2.68 0.76
CA PHE A 515 30.40 3.49 0.12
C PHE A 515 30.40 3.42 -1.42
N LYS A 516 30.91 2.31 -1.97
CA LYS A 516 30.73 1.97 -3.38
C LYS A 516 29.43 1.18 -3.55
N ASN A 517 28.55 1.69 -4.40
CA ASN A 517 27.27 1.04 -4.69
C ASN A 517 27.44 -0.41 -5.13
N LEU A 518 26.59 -1.25 -4.54
CA LEU A 518 26.28 -2.59 -5.03
C LEU A 518 25.18 -2.51 -6.09
N PRO A 519 24.86 -3.60 -6.82
CA PRO A 519 23.80 -3.60 -7.83
C PRO A 519 22.47 -2.98 -7.35
N ALA A 520 22.02 -3.31 -6.13
CA ALA A 520 20.82 -2.72 -5.53
C ALA A 520 20.94 -1.19 -5.32
N GLY A 521 22.11 -0.68 -4.92
CA GLY A 521 22.35 0.76 -4.80
C GLY A 521 22.33 1.48 -6.15
N ASN A 522 22.79 0.84 -7.23
CA ASN A 522 22.67 1.40 -8.58
C ASN A 522 21.20 1.53 -9.00
N ILE A 523 20.35 0.58 -8.62
CA ILE A 523 18.91 0.65 -8.88
C ILE A 523 18.26 1.80 -8.13
N VAL A 524 18.69 2.10 -6.90
CA VAL A 524 18.25 3.29 -6.17
C VAL A 524 18.57 4.57 -6.94
N ASP A 525 19.81 4.70 -7.42
CA ASP A 525 20.23 5.89 -8.19
C ASP A 525 19.45 6.02 -9.51
N VAL A 526 19.19 4.90 -10.20
CA VAL A 526 18.33 4.87 -11.40
C VAL A 526 16.90 5.26 -11.08
N PHE A 527 16.33 4.73 -9.98
CA PHE A 527 14.97 5.03 -9.57
C PHE A 527 14.80 6.52 -9.27
N LEU A 528 15.69 7.10 -8.46
CA LEU A 528 15.70 8.54 -8.13
C LEU A 528 15.78 9.43 -9.36
N LYS A 529 16.57 9.04 -10.37
CA LYS A 529 16.65 9.76 -11.65
C LYS A 529 15.33 9.70 -12.43
N ASN A 530 14.60 8.59 -12.35
CA ASN A 530 13.37 8.35 -13.12
C ASN A 530 12.11 8.93 -12.46
N ILE A 531 12.17 9.31 -11.19
CA ILE A 531 11.04 9.93 -10.46
C ILE A 531 11.20 11.44 -10.26
N ARG A 532 12.09 12.06 -11.05
CA ARG A 532 12.36 13.51 -11.03
C ARG A 532 12.19 14.12 -12.42
N THR A 533 11.84 15.40 -12.46
CA THR A 533 11.90 16.22 -13.67
C THR A 533 13.32 16.74 -13.83
N VAL A 534 14.00 16.35 -14.91
CA VAL A 534 15.41 16.71 -15.16
C VAL A 534 15.56 17.33 -16.54
N GLY A 535 16.31 18.43 -16.61
CA GLY A 535 16.83 18.99 -17.87
C GLY A 535 15.75 19.53 -18.80
N LEU A 536 14.69 20.11 -18.25
CA LEU A 536 13.59 20.63 -19.05
C LEU A 536 13.87 22.09 -19.45
N SER A 537 14.03 22.33 -20.75
CA SER A 537 14.25 23.65 -21.33
C SER A 537 13.51 23.80 -22.65
N GLY A 538 13.30 25.05 -23.07
CA GLY A 538 12.67 25.38 -24.33
C GLY A 538 12.44 26.87 -24.46
N THR A 539 11.61 27.26 -25.42
CA THR A 539 11.23 28.66 -25.63
C THR A 539 9.73 28.81 -25.60
N THR A 540 9.25 29.99 -25.21
CA THR A 540 7.83 30.33 -25.29
C THR A 540 7.34 30.42 -26.74
N ASP A 541 6.09 30.03 -26.96
CA ASP A 541 5.39 30.18 -28.22
C ASP A 541 4.94 31.63 -28.51
N HIS A 542 4.22 31.83 -29.61
CA HIS A 542 3.76 33.14 -30.07
C HIS A 542 2.78 33.83 -29.11
N GLU A 543 2.16 33.10 -28.19
CA GLU A 543 1.30 33.64 -27.13
C GLU A 543 2.10 33.87 -25.82
N GLY A 544 3.41 33.61 -25.82
CA GLY A 544 4.25 33.68 -24.63
C GLY A 544 4.08 32.48 -23.71
N SER A 545 3.59 31.35 -24.22
CA SER A 545 3.29 30.16 -23.42
C SER A 545 4.38 29.08 -23.52
N PHE A 546 4.64 28.38 -22.42
CA PHE A 546 5.48 27.17 -22.39
C PHE A 546 4.86 26.13 -21.46
N SER A 547 4.54 24.94 -21.98
CA SER A 547 3.88 23.88 -21.20
C SER A 547 4.77 22.67 -21.01
N PHE A 548 4.71 22.08 -19.82
CA PHE A 548 5.45 20.85 -19.50
C PHE A 548 4.70 19.98 -18.48
N GLN A 549 5.18 18.76 -18.32
CA GLN A 549 4.71 17.84 -17.29
C GLN A 549 5.78 17.66 -16.21
N GLY A 550 5.49 18.10 -14.99
CA GLY A 550 6.41 18.05 -13.85
C GLY A 550 5.98 17.04 -12.80
N PHE A 551 6.93 16.33 -12.19
CA PHE A 551 6.68 15.55 -10.98
C PHE A 551 6.27 16.45 -9.81
N HIS A 552 5.66 15.87 -8.77
CA HIS A 552 5.38 16.61 -7.54
C HIS A 552 6.67 17.04 -6.84
N GLY A 553 6.76 18.30 -6.44
CA GLY A 553 7.98 18.89 -5.92
C GLY A 553 8.05 20.41 -5.99
N GLU A 554 9.16 20.94 -5.46
CA GLU A 554 9.55 22.34 -5.58
C GLU A 554 10.44 22.53 -6.80
N TYR A 555 10.22 23.63 -7.52
CA TYR A 555 10.93 23.96 -8.75
C TYR A 555 11.49 25.38 -8.72
N GLU A 556 12.59 25.56 -9.43
CA GLU A 556 13.09 26.85 -9.85
C GLU A 556 12.99 26.96 -11.37
N ILE A 557 12.42 28.06 -11.85
CA ILE A 557 12.25 28.36 -13.26
C ILE A 557 13.01 29.63 -13.58
N SER A 558 13.93 29.54 -14.52
CA SER A 558 14.62 30.67 -15.12
C SER A 558 13.99 31.02 -16.46
N VAL A 559 13.60 32.29 -16.62
CA VAL A 559 13.06 32.85 -17.86
C VAL A 559 14.00 33.94 -18.33
N THR A 560 14.55 33.80 -19.55
CA THR A 560 15.51 34.75 -20.11
C THR A 560 15.01 35.30 -21.44
N HIS A 561 14.98 36.62 -21.59
CA HIS A 561 14.64 37.28 -22.84
C HIS A 561 15.44 38.58 -22.98
N ASN A 562 16.03 38.83 -24.16
CA ASN A 562 16.85 40.03 -24.43
C ASN A 562 17.91 40.35 -23.36
N ARG A 563 18.56 39.32 -22.80
CA ARG A 563 19.57 39.40 -21.72
C ARG A 563 19.04 39.76 -20.33
N THR A 564 17.73 39.94 -20.17
CA THR A 564 17.08 40.01 -18.85
C THR A 564 16.71 38.59 -18.43
N SER A 565 17.00 38.23 -17.18
CA SER A 565 16.64 36.93 -16.60
C SER A 565 15.81 37.12 -15.34
N VAL A 566 14.73 36.34 -15.22
CA VAL A 566 13.84 36.30 -14.05
C VAL A 566 13.78 34.88 -13.53
N ILE A 567 13.96 34.73 -12.22
CA ILE A 567 13.84 33.44 -11.53
C ILE A 567 12.52 33.41 -10.76
N LYS A 568 11.78 32.31 -10.88
CA LYS A 568 10.55 32.04 -10.14
C LYS A 568 10.63 30.67 -9.45
N ARG A 569 10.05 30.59 -8.25
CA ARG A 569 9.86 29.33 -7.53
C ARG A 569 8.39 28.96 -7.51
N LEU A 570 8.11 27.66 -7.61
CA LEU A 570 6.77 27.12 -7.57
C LEU A 570 6.78 25.71 -6.95
N ALA A 571 5.64 25.34 -6.38
CA ALA A 571 5.37 24.00 -5.88
C ALA A 571 4.36 23.32 -6.82
N ILE A 572 4.65 22.10 -7.25
CA ILE A 572 3.72 21.25 -8.00
C ILE A 572 3.18 20.19 -7.03
N GLY A 573 1.89 20.27 -6.70
CA GLY A 573 1.25 19.36 -5.75
C GLY A 573 0.16 18.47 -6.35
N PRO A 574 -0.40 17.54 -5.56
CA PRO A 574 -1.49 16.69 -6.00
C PRO A 574 -2.81 17.45 -6.25
N ASP A 575 -3.04 18.60 -5.61
CA ASP A 575 -4.33 19.31 -5.66
C ASP A 575 -4.48 20.30 -6.83
N THR A 576 -3.50 20.37 -7.72
CA THR A 576 -3.51 21.27 -8.88
C THR A 576 -3.62 20.46 -10.18
N ASP A 577 -4.80 20.38 -10.81
CA ASP A 577 -4.96 19.63 -12.09
C ASP A 577 -4.11 20.24 -13.22
N SER A 578 -4.04 21.57 -13.24
CA SER A 578 -3.15 22.35 -14.10
C SER A 578 -2.80 23.66 -13.41
N GLN A 579 -1.57 24.14 -13.55
CA GLN A 579 -1.13 25.42 -12.98
C GLN A 579 -0.69 26.37 -14.10
N THR A 580 -1.27 27.58 -14.13
CA THR A 580 -0.79 28.68 -14.97
C THR A 580 0.03 29.65 -14.12
N ILE A 581 1.27 29.93 -14.55
CA ILE A 581 2.18 30.81 -13.81
C ILE A 581 2.52 32.00 -14.69
N HIS A 582 2.20 33.20 -14.19
CA HIS A 582 2.52 34.45 -14.88
C HIS A 582 3.93 34.92 -14.50
N VAL A 583 4.78 35.08 -15.51
CA VAL A 583 6.14 35.62 -15.36
C VAL A 583 6.22 36.95 -16.09
N LEU A 584 6.36 38.03 -15.32
CA LEU A 584 6.59 39.36 -15.86
C LEU A 584 8.07 39.56 -16.17
N VAL A 585 8.41 39.88 -17.41
CA VAL A 585 9.77 40.29 -17.80
C VAL A 585 9.74 41.76 -18.20
N SER A 586 10.52 42.59 -17.48
CA SER A 586 10.60 44.04 -17.67
C SER A 586 11.62 44.47 -18.72
#